data_AF-A0A8T0SQC1-F1
#
_entry.id   AF-A0A8T0SQC1-F1
#
_cell.length_a   1.000
_cell.length_b   1.000
_cell.length_c   1.000
_cell.angle_alpha   90.00
_cell.angle_beta   90.00
_cell.angle_gamma   90.00
#
_symmetry.space_group_name_H-M   'P 1'
#
loop_
_entity.id
_entity.type
_entity.pdbx_description
1 polymer ?
#
loop_
_entity_poly.entity_id
_entity_poly.type
_entity_poly.pdbx_seq_one_letter_code
_entity_poly.pdbx_strand_id
1 'polypeptide(L)' 'MAMAELSPRVFLPCFLLVMICCLRPQLSRAARAPDTVSRDRPLSGGRRLVSRGGNFAMGFFQPGML' A
#
# COMPACT_ATOMS: atom_id res chain seq x y z
N MET A 1 -29.97 -7.00 -29.44
CA MET A 1 -28.69 -6.64 -28.79
C MET A 1 -28.29 -7.85 -27.96
N ALA A 2 -27.63 -8.82 -28.59
CA ALA A 2 -27.34 -10.11 -27.97
C ALA A 2 -26.17 -9.93 -27.00
N MET A 3 -26.43 -10.13 -25.71
CA MET A 3 -25.39 -10.22 -24.70
C MET A 3 -24.66 -11.53 -24.98
N ALA A 4 -23.40 -11.45 -25.38
CA ALA A 4 -22.57 -12.64 -25.56
C ALA A 4 -22.48 -13.35 -24.20
N GLU A 5 -23.11 -14.51 -24.09
CA GLU A 5 -23.08 -15.37 -22.90
C GLU A 5 -21.65 -15.90 -22.71
N LEU A 6 -20.83 -15.15 -21.97
CA LEU A 6 -19.50 -15.64 -21.56
C LEU A 6 -19.70 -16.90 -20.71
N SER A 7 -19.12 -18.01 -21.15
CA SER A 7 -19.14 -19.28 -20.43
C SER A 7 -18.86 -19.11 -18.93
N PRO A 8 -19.60 -19.77 -18.02
CA PRO A 8 -19.40 -19.66 -16.57
C PRO A 8 -17.97 -19.97 -16.13
N ARG A 9 -17.25 -20.79 -16.93
CA ARG A 9 -15.85 -21.14 -16.72
C ARG A 9 -14.88 -19.97 -16.88
N VAL A 10 -15.26 -18.94 -17.64
CA VAL A 10 -14.48 -17.72 -17.87
C VAL A 10 -14.96 -16.60 -16.92
N PHE A 11 -16.24 -16.61 -16.58
CA PHE A 11 -16.82 -15.60 -15.69
C PHE A 11 -16.17 -15.59 -14.30
N LEU A 12 -16.00 -16.76 -13.68
CA LEU A 12 -15.40 -16.88 -12.35
C LEU A 12 -13.96 -16.32 -12.27
N PRO A 13 -13.00 -16.74 -13.12
CA PRO A 13 -11.64 -16.19 -13.06
C PRO A 13 -11.61 -14.70 -13.43
N CYS A 14 -12.43 -14.24 -14.39
CA CYS A 14 -12.52 -12.82 -14.72
C CYS A 14 -13.03 -11.98 -13.54
N PHE A 15 -14.08 -12.43 -12.86
CA PHE A 15 -14.62 -11.75 -11.68
C PHE A 15 -13.60 -11.69 -10.54
N LEU A 16 -12.91 -12.80 -10.24
CA LEU A 16 -11.84 -12.85 -9.25
C LEU A 16 -10.68 -11.90 -9.60
N LEU A 17 -10.29 -11.85 -10.88
CA LEU A 17 -9.21 -10.99 -11.35
C LEU A 17 -9.59 -9.52 -11.24
N VAL A 18 -10.85 -9.16 -11.56
CA VAL A 18 -11.39 -7.81 -11.34
C VAL A 18 -11.38 -7.45 -9.86
N MET A 19 -11.87 -8.34 -8.98
CA MET A 19 -11.83 -8.11 -7.53
C MET A 19 -10.40 -7.88 -7.03
N ILE A 20 -9.44 -8.74 -7.40
CA ILE A 20 -8.03 -8.57 -7.06
C ILE A 20 -7.49 -7.22 -7.54
N CYS A 21 -7.78 -6.82 -8.79
CA CYS A 21 -7.36 -5.52 -9.33
C CYS A 21 -7.99 -4.34 -8.58
N CYS A 22 -9.25 -4.44 -8.17
CA CYS A 22 -9.97 -3.40 -7.42
C CYS A 22 -9.55 -3.32 -5.94
N LEU A 23 -9.05 -4.41 -5.35
CA LEU A 23 -8.54 -4.47 -3.97
C LEU A 23 -7.07 -4.01 -3.85
N ARG A 24 -6.27 -4.09 -4.92
CA ARG A 24 -4.86 -3.63 -4.94
C ARG A 24 -4.62 -2.18 -4.52
N PRO A 25 -5.43 -1.17 -4.88
CA PRO A 25 -5.14 0.22 -4.50
C PRO A 25 -5.32 0.51 -3.00
N GLN A 26 -5.93 -0.41 -2.23
CA GLN A 26 -6.15 -0.22 -0.79
C GLN A 26 -5.02 -0.80 0.06
N LEU A 27 -4.44 -1.94 -0.35
CA LEU A 27 -3.37 -2.60 0.41
C LEU A 27 -2.00 -1.90 0.21
N SER A 28 -1.74 -1.34 -0.98
CA SER A 28 -0.53 -0.52 -1.22
C SER A 28 -0.57 0.85 -0.55
N ARG A 29 -1.75 1.28 -0.07
CA ARG A 29 -1.92 2.49 0.75
C ARG A 29 -1.86 2.19 2.25
N ALA A 30 -1.61 0.94 2.64
CA ALA A 30 -1.27 0.62 4.02
C ALA A 30 0.10 1.25 4.34
N ALA A 31 0.09 2.25 5.21
CA ALA A 31 1.26 2.91 5.77
C ALA A 31 2.14 3.69 4.78
N ARG A 32 1.58 4.72 4.11
CA ARG A 32 2.42 5.81 3.59
C ARG A 32 3.04 6.53 4.78
N ALA A 33 4.26 6.13 5.15
CA ALA A 33 5.02 6.81 6.17
C ALA A 33 5.23 8.28 5.74
N PRO A 34 5.16 9.24 6.68
CA PRO A 34 5.47 10.63 6.37
C PRO A 34 6.84 10.73 5.72
N ASP A 35 6.96 11.57 4.70
CA ASP A 35 8.23 11.89 4.03
C ASP A 35 8.85 13.20 4.56
N THR A 36 8.11 13.95 5.39
CA THR A 36 8.47 15.28 5.88
C THR A 36 8.29 15.37 7.40
N VAL A 37 9.20 16.08 8.08
CA VAL A 37 9.07 16.49 9.48
C VAL A 37 8.59 17.93 9.53
N SER A 38 7.60 18.21 10.37
CA SER A 38 7.10 19.56 10.62
C SER A 38 7.04 19.84 12.12
N ARG A 39 6.89 21.11 12.50
CA ARG A 39 6.81 21.53 13.91
C ARG A 39 5.63 20.89 14.64
N ASP A 40 4.50 20.77 13.97
CA ASP A 40 3.26 20.14 14.44
C ASP A 40 3.35 18.60 14.44
N ARG A 41 4.30 18.03 13.69
CA ARG A 41 4.48 16.58 13.56
C ARG A 41 5.95 16.18 13.70
N PRO A 42 6.55 16.31 14.90
CA PRO A 42 7.90 15.87 15.14
C PRO A 42 8.05 14.35 14.94
N LEU A 43 9.25 13.95 14.53
CA LEU A 43 9.67 12.55 14.49
C LEU A 43 10.06 12.11 15.91
N SER A 44 9.68 10.91 16.33
CA SER A 44 9.95 10.39 17.69
C SER A 44 9.94 8.86 17.72
N GLY A 45 10.68 8.26 18.66
CA GLY A 45 10.67 6.82 18.91
C GLY A 45 11.03 5.98 17.69
N GLY A 46 10.29 4.88 17.47
CA GLY A 46 10.50 3.93 16.36
C GLY A 46 9.90 4.35 15.02
N ARG A 47 9.46 5.60 14.92
CA ARG A 47 8.87 6.13 13.69
C ARG A 47 9.98 6.39 12.67
N ARG A 48 9.68 6.08 11.41
CA ARG A 48 10.56 6.31 10.27
C ARG A 48 9.86 7.21 9.25
N LEU A 49 10.65 8.05 8.62
CA LEU A 49 10.30 8.75 7.40
C LEU A 49 10.69 7.89 6.21
N VAL A 50 9.86 7.89 5.18
CA VAL A 50 10.16 7.19 3.93
C VAL A 50 10.02 8.18 2.80
N SER A 51 11.05 8.30 1.95
CA SER A 51 11.02 9.21 0.81
C SER A 51 9.87 8.86 -0.14
N ARG A 52 9.41 9.85 -0.91
CA ARG A 52 8.49 9.57 -2.01
C ARG A 52 9.11 8.54 -2.95
N GLY A 53 8.38 7.45 -3.19
CA GLY A 53 8.84 6.32 -4.01
C GLY A 53 9.53 5.21 -3.20
N GLY A 54 9.79 5.38 -1.91
CA GLY A 54 10.24 4.29 -1.04
C GLY A 54 11.75 4.00 -1.06
N ASN A 55 12.55 4.83 -1.72
CA ASN A 55 13.98 4.57 -1.93
C ASN A 55 14.85 4.81 -0.68
N PHE A 56 14.41 5.69 0.21
CA PHE A 56 15.17 6.06 1.40
C PHE A 56 14.27 6.01 2.63
N ALA A 57 14.80 5.49 3.73
CA ALA A 57 14.13 5.49 5.02
C ALA A 57 15.05 6.07 6.09
N MET A 58 14.53 6.94 6.95
CA MET A 58 15.28 7.64 8.00
C MET A 58 14.51 7.63 9.31
N GLY A 59 15.17 7.45 10.44
CA GLY A 59 14.54 7.42 11.75
C GLY A 59 15.57 7.46 12.86
N PHE A 60 15.12 7.45 14.12
CA PHE A 60 16.04 7.33 15.23
C PHE A 60 16.56 5.90 15.33
N PHE A 61 17.88 5.78 15.41
CA PHE A 61 18.54 4.53 15.72
C PHE A 61 18.22 4.12 17.17
N GLN A 62 17.85 2.85 17.38
CA GLN A 62 17.52 2.30 18.69
C GLN A 62 18.52 1.19 19.05
N PRO A 63 19.66 1.53 19.67
CA PRO A 63 20.58 0.52 20.15
C PRO A 63 19.97 -0.19 21.37
N GLY A 64 19.82 -1.51 21.30
CA GLY A 64 19.37 -2.34 22.43
C GLY A 64 18.02 -3.04 22.26
N MET A 65 17.41 -3.03 21.07
CA MET A 65 16.31 -3.94 20.76
C MET A 65 16.90 -5.32 20.42
N LEU A 66 17.26 -6.07 21.45
CA LEU A 66 17.63 -7.49 21.41
C LEU A 66 16.39 -8.36 21.67
#